data_AF-A0AAD7UFN7-F1
#
_entry.id   AF-A0AAD7UFN7-F1
#
_cell.length_a   1.000
_cell.length_b   1.000
_cell.length_c   1.000
_cell.angle_alpha   90.00
_cell.angle_beta   90.00
_cell.angle_gamma   90.00
#
_symmetry.space_group_name_H-M   'P 1'
#
loop_
_entity.id
_entity.type
_entity.pdbx_description
1 polymer ?
#
loop_
_entity_poly.entity_id
_entity_poly.type
_entity_poly.pdbx_seq_one_letter_code
_entity_poly.pdbx_strand_id
1 'polypeptide(L)'
;MRKLLSFARRSSVLLAPILRSQNVVRHGAAVDEWGLPPKWSSVLAEELSTERHAALRAFVAKERAAHTVYPPPDRTLRALREVDFDDVRVVIVGQDPYHGPGQADGLAFSVAGECPTPPSLRNILKELRRDLSLPERDDDAGDLSPWASRGVLLLNTLLTVRAGQPTSHKDRGWEEFSDAVVAALVPRGVIFLLWGAHARKKVGGLLDAASTTIALEAPHPSPLSARRGFFGSGHFTKANIELEKRHLEPIDWATGVLRPSPQNATDDDDVAKGGIQVPSGTLVRIDLNCPYSEKEDAKAKGARWDPIVKTWYFLASVEEVPTAQLHFARWLPPTTMPPDLPSSSSSSSRFDEEKWPASPSQPRE
;
A
#
# COMPACT_ATOMS: atom_id res chain seq x y z
N MET A 1 -47.64 46.24 -57.60
CA MET A 1 -47.83 46.32 -56.14
C MET A 1 -47.47 44.95 -55.56
N ARG A 2 -46.24 44.77 -55.03
CA ARG A 2 -45.85 44.82 -53.59
C ARG A 2 -46.53 43.69 -52.79
N LYS A 3 -45.89 42.78 -52.02
CA LYS A 3 -44.55 42.50 -51.44
C LYS A 3 -44.62 41.01 -50.98
N LEU A 4 -43.70 40.09 -51.26
CA LEU A 4 -42.47 39.73 -50.50
C LEU A 4 -42.55 39.79 -48.96
N LEU A 5 -42.50 38.63 -48.31
CA LEU A 5 -42.02 38.32 -46.93
C LEU A 5 -42.12 36.78 -46.74
N SER A 6 -41.05 36.02 -47.00
CA SER A 6 -40.06 35.52 -46.03
C SER A 6 -40.63 34.93 -44.72
N PHE A 7 -40.48 33.61 -44.56
CA PHE A 7 -40.26 33.02 -43.24
C PHE A 7 -39.38 31.78 -43.39
N ALA A 8 -38.13 31.92 -42.92
CA ALA A 8 -37.16 30.85 -42.81
C ALA A 8 -37.59 29.90 -41.68
N ARG A 9 -37.80 28.62 -41.97
CA ARG A 9 -37.90 27.59 -40.94
C ARG A 9 -36.50 27.26 -40.42
N ARG A 10 -36.17 27.82 -39.26
CA ARG A 10 -35.16 27.24 -38.36
C ARG A 10 -35.79 26.01 -37.71
N SER A 11 -35.44 24.81 -38.17
CA SER A 11 -35.68 23.60 -37.38
C SER A 11 -34.53 23.50 -36.36
N SER A 12 -34.84 23.85 -35.12
CA SER A 12 -34.01 23.58 -33.95
C SER A 12 -33.66 22.10 -33.90
N VAL A 13 -32.36 21.81 -33.86
CA VAL A 13 -31.83 20.52 -33.42
C VAL A 13 -32.23 20.38 -31.95
N LEU A 14 -33.18 19.50 -31.67
CA LEU A 14 -33.52 19.07 -30.32
C LEU A 14 -32.30 18.36 -29.72
N LEU A 15 -31.64 19.03 -28.79
CA LEU A 15 -30.72 18.38 -27.86
C LEU A 15 -31.54 17.36 -27.06
N ALA A 16 -31.33 16.07 -27.32
CA ALA A 16 -31.92 15.01 -26.52
C ALA A 16 -31.40 15.11 -25.07
N PRO A 17 -32.26 14.96 -24.05
CA PRO A 17 -31.80 15.00 -22.67
C PRO A 17 -30.94 13.76 -22.40
N ILE A 18 -29.71 14.01 -21.94
CA ILE A 18 -28.81 12.99 -21.39
C ILE A 18 -29.59 12.26 -20.29
N LEU A 19 -29.88 10.98 -20.53
CA LEU A 19 -30.50 10.09 -19.56
C LEU A 19 -29.62 10.06 -18.30
N ARG A 20 -30.11 10.69 -17.22
CA ARG A 20 -29.61 10.46 -15.86
C ARG A 20 -29.83 9.00 -15.54
N SER A 21 -28.77 8.21 -15.60
CA SER A 21 -28.78 6.85 -15.09
C SER A 21 -29.03 6.92 -13.59
N GLN A 22 -30.13 6.33 -13.13
CA GLN A 22 -30.46 6.22 -11.72
C GLN A 22 -29.43 5.30 -11.06
N ASN A 23 -28.67 5.87 -10.12
CA ASN A 23 -27.76 5.12 -9.26
C ASN A 23 -28.54 4.06 -8.47
N VAL A 24 -28.34 2.79 -8.80
CA VAL A 24 -28.75 1.68 -7.94
C VAL A 24 -27.66 1.51 -6.88
N VAL A 25 -27.96 2.04 -5.70
CA VAL A 25 -27.12 1.99 -4.51
C VAL A 25 -27.14 0.57 -3.92
N ARG A 26 -25.97 -0.02 -3.72
CA ARG A 26 -25.75 -1.00 -2.65
C ARG A 26 -24.66 -0.44 -1.75
N HIS A 27 -25.03 -0.17 -0.49
CA HIS A 27 -24.25 0.43 0.61
C HIS A 27 -24.19 1.98 0.66
N GLY A 28 -25.31 2.59 1.06
CA GLY A 28 -25.38 3.48 2.24
C GLY A 28 -24.63 4.82 2.33
N ALA A 29 -23.79 5.24 1.39
CA ALA A 29 -23.13 6.55 1.44
C ALA A 29 -23.59 7.46 0.29
N ALA A 30 -23.94 8.71 0.60
CA ALA A 30 -24.22 9.72 -0.41
C ALA A 30 -22.92 10.04 -1.16
N VAL A 31 -22.82 9.62 -2.42
CA VAL A 31 -21.69 9.99 -3.29
C VAL A 31 -21.98 11.31 -3.99
N ASP A 32 -20.93 12.10 -4.22
CA ASP A 32 -21.04 13.33 -4.99
C ASP A 32 -21.22 13.07 -6.51
N GLU A 33 -21.26 14.14 -7.30
CA GLU A 33 -21.34 14.04 -8.77
C GLU A 33 -20.14 13.31 -9.41
N TRP A 34 -19.07 13.09 -8.63
CA TRP A 34 -17.83 12.44 -9.01
C TRP A 34 -17.79 10.97 -8.61
N GLY A 35 -18.77 10.50 -7.84
CA GLY A 35 -18.82 9.12 -7.33
C GLY A 35 -17.83 8.88 -6.20
N LEU A 36 -17.42 9.93 -5.48
CA LEU A 36 -16.57 9.89 -4.30
C LEU A 36 -17.41 9.95 -3.02
N PRO A 37 -16.97 9.29 -1.93
CA PRO A 37 -17.55 9.48 -0.60
C PRO A 37 -17.38 10.93 -0.10
N PRO A 38 -18.27 11.44 0.76
CA PRO A 38 -18.30 12.85 1.15
C PRO A 38 -16.97 13.39 1.69
N LYS A 39 -16.26 12.59 2.49
CA LYS A 39 -14.98 12.99 3.07
C LYS A 39 -13.90 13.14 2.00
N TRP A 40 -13.81 12.19 1.07
CA TRP A 40 -12.92 12.29 -0.09
C TRP A 40 -13.25 13.49 -0.97
N SER A 41 -14.54 13.74 -1.23
CA SER A 41 -14.97 14.93 -1.98
C SER A 41 -14.52 16.23 -1.30
N SER A 42 -14.66 16.30 0.02
CA SER A 42 -14.27 17.48 0.80
C SER A 42 -12.76 17.69 0.82
N VAL A 43 -11.96 16.63 1.00
CA VAL A 43 -10.49 16.77 1.09
C VAL A 43 -9.85 17.02 -0.27
N LEU A 44 -10.49 16.57 -1.36
CA LEU A 44 -10.02 16.75 -2.73
C LEU A 44 -10.69 17.93 -3.44
N ALA A 45 -11.51 18.73 -2.75
CA ALA A 45 -12.35 19.77 -3.37
C ALA A 45 -11.55 20.76 -4.24
N GLU A 46 -10.35 21.14 -3.80
CA GLU A 46 -9.45 22.02 -4.56
C GLU A 46 -9.05 21.37 -5.88
N GLU A 47 -8.52 20.14 -5.85
CA GLU A 47 -8.11 19.39 -7.03
C GLU A 47 -9.29 19.12 -7.99
N LEU A 48 -10.45 18.73 -7.45
CA LEU A 48 -11.68 18.48 -8.22
C LEU A 48 -12.18 19.73 -8.95
N SER A 49 -11.85 20.92 -8.45
CA SER A 49 -12.25 22.21 -9.03
C SER A 49 -11.30 22.73 -10.12
N THR A 50 -10.15 22.07 -10.34
CA THR A 50 -9.13 22.56 -11.28
C THR A 50 -9.56 22.38 -12.75
N GLU A 51 -9.11 23.30 -13.60
CA GLU A 51 -9.26 23.15 -15.07
C GLU A 51 -8.56 21.88 -15.58
N ARG A 52 -7.46 21.48 -14.92
CA ARG A 52 -6.70 20.27 -15.22
C ARG A 52 -7.55 19.02 -15.01
N HIS A 53 -8.25 18.92 -13.88
CA HIS A 53 -9.17 17.81 -13.63
C HIS A 53 -10.36 17.84 -14.61
N ALA A 54 -10.91 19.01 -14.93
CA ALA A 54 -11.96 19.12 -15.94
C ALA A 54 -11.50 18.59 -17.31
N ALA A 55 -10.27 18.93 -17.73
CA ALA A 55 -9.65 18.43 -18.95
C ALA A 55 -9.39 16.90 -18.90
N LEU A 56 -8.94 16.37 -17.75
CA LEU A 56 -8.77 14.94 -17.52
C LEU A 56 -10.08 14.18 -17.77
N ARG A 57 -11.20 14.66 -17.22
CA ARG A 57 -12.52 14.04 -17.44
C ARG A 57 -12.90 14.01 -18.90
N ALA A 58 -12.77 15.15 -19.58
CA ALA A 58 -13.09 15.25 -21.00
C ALA A 58 -12.23 14.31 -21.85
N PHE A 59 -10.94 14.19 -21.50
CA PHE A 59 -10.02 13.23 -22.11
C PHE A 59 -10.48 11.79 -21.90
N VAL A 60 -10.75 11.36 -20.67
CA VAL A 60 -11.18 9.97 -20.38
C VAL A 60 -12.51 9.63 -21.04
N ALA A 61 -13.46 10.57 -21.07
CA ALA A 61 -14.74 10.40 -21.77
C ALA A 61 -14.53 10.20 -23.28
N LYS A 62 -13.66 11.01 -23.90
CA LYS A 62 -13.29 10.86 -25.31
C LYS A 62 -12.60 9.53 -25.58
N GLU A 63 -11.65 9.13 -24.74
CA GLU A 63 -10.97 7.84 -24.87
C GLU A 63 -11.95 6.67 -24.79
N ARG A 64 -12.90 6.70 -23.87
CA ARG A 64 -13.95 5.67 -23.74
C ARG A 64 -14.92 5.62 -24.91
N ALA A 65 -15.15 6.74 -25.59
CA ALA A 65 -15.97 6.78 -26.80
C ALA A 65 -15.24 6.19 -28.01
N ALA A 66 -13.90 6.24 -28.04
CA ALA A 66 -13.08 5.82 -29.18
C ALA A 66 -12.41 4.44 -29.00
N HIS A 67 -12.17 4.03 -27.77
CA HIS A 67 -11.34 2.87 -27.42
C HIS A 67 -11.89 2.11 -26.21
N THR A 68 -11.48 0.84 -26.08
CA THR A 68 -11.66 0.11 -24.83
C THR A 68 -10.68 0.65 -23.79
N VAL A 69 -11.22 1.19 -22.69
CA VAL A 69 -10.46 1.75 -21.57
C VAL A 69 -10.81 0.97 -20.30
N TYR A 70 -9.78 0.55 -19.58
CA TYR A 70 -9.89 -0.11 -18.28
C TYR A 70 -9.49 0.83 -17.14
N PRO A 71 -10.03 0.61 -15.91
CA PRO A 71 -11.18 -0.24 -15.63
C PRO A 71 -12.49 0.40 -16.16
N PRO A 72 -13.63 -0.32 -16.09
CA PRO A 72 -14.94 0.25 -16.40
C PRO A 72 -15.26 1.54 -15.60
N PRO A 73 -16.18 2.40 -16.09
CA PRO A 73 -16.48 3.70 -15.46
C PRO A 73 -16.82 3.66 -13.98
N ASP A 74 -17.67 2.71 -13.58
CA ASP A 74 -18.09 2.46 -12.21
C ASP A 74 -16.97 1.91 -11.31
N ARG A 75 -15.79 1.64 -11.86
CA ARG A 75 -14.63 1.09 -11.16
C ARG A 75 -13.44 2.04 -11.10
N THR A 76 -13.43 3.14 -11.87
CA THR A 76 -12.27 4.07 -11.93
C THR A 76 -11.84 4.61 -10.57
N LEU A 77 -12.79 5.07 -9.74
CA LEU A 77 -12.51 5.59 -8.41
C LEU A 77 -12.82 4.59 -7.29
N ARG A 78 -12.81 3.28 -7.60
CA ARG A 78 -13.22 2.24 -6.64
C ARG A 78 -12.37 2.25 -5.38
N ALA A 79 -11.05 2.39 -5.49
CA ALA A 79 -10.15 2.44 -4.33
C ALA A 79 -10.61 3.46 -3.27
N LEU A 80 -11.04 4.64 -3.70
CA LEU A 80 -11.52 5.72 -2.82
C LEU A 80 -12.96 5.48 -2.31
N ARG A 81 -13.72 4.56 -2.91
CA ARG A 81 -15.05 4.17 -2.42
C ARG A 81 -15.01 3.02 -1.43
N GLU A 82 -14.02 2.13 -1.54
CA GLU A 82 -13.88 0.96 -0.68
C GLU A 82 -13.26 1.31 0.69
N VAL A 83 -12.57 2.45 0.77
CA VAL A 83 -11.93 2.93 1.99
C VAL A 83 -12.27 4.39 2.19
N ASP A 84 -13.01 4.72 3.25
CA ASP A 84 -13.21 6.12 3.63
C ASP A 84 -11.87 6.77 3.96
N PHE A 85 -11.74 8.07 3.70
CA PHE A 85 -10.53 8.83 3.97
C PHE A 85 -10.07 8.68 5.42
N ASP A 86 -11.02 8.67 6.37
CA ASP A 86 -10.68 8.61 7.78
C ASP A 86 -10.27 7.20 8.27
N ASP A 87 -10.55 6.17 7.48
CA ASP A 87 -10.24 4.77 7.77
C ASP A 87 -8.93 4.28 7.10
N VAL A 88 -8.29 5.13 6.29
CA VAL A 88 -7.02 4.77 5.65
C VAL A 88 -5.93 4.60 6.71
N ARG A 89 -5.35 3.39 6.75
CA ARG A 89 -4.23 2.98 7.62
C ARG A 89 -2.96 2.71 6.84
N VAL A 90 -3.10 2.03 5.70
CA VAL A 90 -1.99 1.64 4.81
C VAL A 90 -2.35 2.02 3.38
N VAL A 91 -1.37 2.48 2.60
CA VAL A 91 -1.53 2.78 1.18
C VAL A 91 -0.53 1.95 0.38
N ILE A 92 -1.02 1.19 -0.60
CA ILE A 92 -0.18 0.47 -1.56
C ILE A 92 -0.25 1.21 -2.89
N VAL A 93 0.90 1.67 -3.40
CA VAL A 93 0.98 2.50 -4.60
C VAL A 93 1.35 1.67 -5.81
N GLY A 94 0.41 1.52 -6.74
CA GLY A 94 0.63 0.97 -8.08
C GLY A 94 0.88 2.07 -9.13
N GLN A 95 1.22 1.68 -10.34
CA GLN A 95 1.53 2.61 -11.45
C GLN A 95 0.27 2.90 -12.28
N ASP A 96 -0.23 1.91 -13.01
CA ASP A 96 -1.44 2.00 -13.82
C ASP A 96 -2.26 0.70 -13.73
N PRO A 97 -3.54 0.72 -14.11
CA PRO A 97 -4.37 -0.47 -14.04
C PRO A 97 -3.85 -1.54 -15.01
N TYR A 98 -4.18 -2.80 -14.73
CA TYR A 98 -4.00 -3.84 -15.74
C TYR A 98 -4.75 -3.52 -17.03
N HIS A 99 -4.10 -3.76 -18.17
CA HIS A 99 -4.58 -3.36 -19.49
C HIS A 99 -5.22 -4.51 -20.29
N GLY A 100 -5.37 -5.70 -19.69
CA GLY A 100 -6.03 -6.85 -20.30
C GLY A 100 -7.53 -6.93 -19.96
N PRO A 101 -8.33 -7.62 -20.81
CA PRO A 101 -9.76 -7.81 -20.56
C PRO A 101 -10.05 -8.47 -19.21
N GLY A 102 -10.98 -7.89 -18.45
CA GLY A 102 -11.44 -8.44 -17.16
C GLY A 102 -10.43 -8.34 -16.01
N GLN A 103 -9.24 -7.77 -16.22
CA GLN A 103 -8.20 -7.70 -15.20
C GLN A 103 -8.45 -6.55 -14.21
N ALA A 104 -8.39 -5.31 -14.68
CA ALA A 104 -8.45 -4.15 -13.80
C ALA A 104 -9.87 -3.92 -13.26
N ASP A 105 -9.96 -3.82 -11.93
CA ASP A 105 -11.21 -3.66 -11.18
C ASP A 105 -11.26 -2.35 -10.37
N GLY A 106 -10.25 -1.48 -10.54
CA GLY A 106 -10.15 -0.20 -9.83
C GLY A 106 -9.30 -0.22 -8.56
N LEU A 107 -8.70 -1.36 -8.20
CA LEU A 107 -7.77 -1.50 -7.09
C LEU A 107 -6.37 -1.83 -7.61
N ALA A 108 -5.33 -1.17 -7.10
CA ALA A 108 -3.95 -1.47 -7.47
C ALA A 108 -3.60 -2.95 -7.18
N PHE A 109 -2.92 -3.59 -8.12
CA PHE A 109 -2.52 -5.01 -8.09
C PHE A 109 -3.64 -6.06 -8.00
N SER A 110 -4.87 -5.69 -7.68
CA SER A 110 -6.05 -6.57 -7.65
C SER A 110 -6.50 -6.94 -9.07
N VAL A 111 -7.06 -8.14 -9.21
CA VAL A 111 -7.86 -8.55 -10.35
C VAL A 111 -9.20 -9.12 -9.91
N ALA A 112 -10.26 -8.83 -10.67
CA ALA A 112 -11.58 -9.38 -10.38
C ALA A 112 -11.76 -10.80 -10.95
N GLY A 113 -12.56 -11.61 -10.25
CA GLY A 113 -13.12 -12.85 -10.77
C GLY A 113 -12.11 -13.99 -10.95
N GLU A 114 -12.24 -14.72 -12.06
CA GLU A 114 -11.44 -15.92 -12.40
C GLU A 114 -10.28 -15.59 -13.36
N CYS A 115 -9.89 -14.33 -13.49
CA CYS A 115 -8.75 -13.97 -14.32
C CYS A 115 -7.46 -14.59 -13.74
N PRO A 116 -6.57 -15.15 -14.59
CA PRO A 116 -5.27 -15.64 -14.13
C PRO A 116 -4.52 -14.57 -13.33
N THR A 117 -4.00 -14.96 -12.17
CA THR A 117 -3.30 -14.03 -11.28
C THR A 117 -2.09 -13.42 -11.98
N PRO A 118 -1.99 -12.09 -12.15
CA PRO A 118 -0.87 -11.47 -12.84
C PRO A 118 0.49 -11.74 -12.16
N PRO A 119 1.61 -11.71 -12.88
CA PRO A 119 2.92 -12.06 -12.32
C PRO A 119 3.33 -11.24 -11.09
N SER A 120 3.03 -9.94 -11.09
CA SER A 120 3.31 -9.08 -9.94
C SER A 120 2.47 -9.47 -8.72
N LEU A 121 1.18 -9.74 -8.90
CA LEU A 121 0.29 -10.17 -7.82
C LEU A 121 0.75 -11.53 -7.26
N ARG A 122 1.10 -12.50 -8.11
CA ARG A 122 1.67 -13.78 -7.64
C ARG A 122 2.89 -13.59 -6.74
N ASN A 123 3.76 -12.64 -7.08
CA ASN A 123 4.93 -12.33 -6.26
C ASN A 123 4.54 -11.63 -4.95
N ILE A 124 3.56 -10.71 -4.97
CA ILE A 124 2.99 -10.09 -3.75
C ILE A 124 2.48 -11.18 -2.81
N LEU A 125 1.66 -12.11 -3.30
CA LEU A 125 1.14 -13.22 -2.50
C LEU A 125 2.23 -14.15 -2.00
N LYS A 126 3.26 -14.40 -2.80
CA LYS A 126 4.41 -15.20 -2.40
C LYS A 126 5.20 -14.54 -1.26
N GLU A 127 5.42 -13.23 -1.32
CA GLU A 127 6.05 -12.50 -0.22
C GLU A 127 5.14 -12.44 1.00
N LEU A 128 3.82 -12.25 0.82
CA LEU A 128 2.85 -12.27 1.91
C LEU A 128 2.91 -13.57 2.71
N ARG A 129 2.84 -14.71 2.02
CA ARG A 129 2.92 -16.04 2.66
C ARG A 129 4.25 -16.23 3.38
N ARG A 130 5.34 -15.79 2.77
CA ARG A 130 6.68 -15.85 3.36
C ARG A 130 6.79 -15.00 4.62
N ASP A 131 6.35 -13.74 4.54
CA ASP A 131 6.43 -12.74 5.59
C ASP A 131 5.63 -13.17 6.82
N LEU A 132 4.38 -13.57 6.61
CA LEU A 132 3.46 -13.99 7.67
C LEU A 132 3.56 -15.48 8.00
N SER A 133 4.53 -16.20 7.43
CA SER A 133 4.73 -17.64 7.61
C SER A 133 3.46 -18.48 7.40
N LEU A 134 2.66 -18.10 6.40
CA LEU A 134 1.45 -18.81 6.01
C LEU A 134 1.80 -20.07 5.20
N PRO A 135 0.94 -21.11 5.22
CA PRO A 135 1.13 -22.30 4.39
C PRO A 135 1.24 -21.95 2.90
N GLU A 136 2.11 -22.66 2.18
CA GLU A 136 2.14 -22.58 0.71
C GLU A 136 0.81 -23.10 0.14
N ARG A 137 0.27 -22.38 -0.84
CA ARG A 137 -0.96 -22.74 -1.55
C ARG A 137 -0.86 -22.34 -3.01
N ASP A 138 -1.34 -23.25 -3.86
CA ASP A 138 -1.60 -23.01 -5.28
C ASP A 138 -3.04 -22.51 -5.44
N ASP A 139 -3.33 -21.32 -4.91
CA ASP A 139 -4.59 -20.63 -5.19
C ASP A 139 -4.35 -19.40 -6.07
N ASP A 140 -5.11 -19.34 -7.18
CA ASP A 140 -5.35 -18.13 -7.96
C ASP A 140 -6.20 -17.18 -7.11
N ALA A 141 -5.55 -16.47 -6.19
CA ALA A 141 -6.15 -15.39 -5.42
C ALA A 141 -5.90 -14.06 -6.15
N GLY A 142 -6.91 -13.60 -6.88
CA GLY A 142 -6.84 -12.36 -7.65
C GLY A 142 -7.30 -11.11 -6.90
N ASP A 143 -8.28 -11.27 -6.01
CA ASP A 143 -9.04 -10.15 -5.44
C ASP A 143 -8.45 -9.68 -4.11
N LEU A 144 -7.99 -8.43 -4.09
CA LEU A 144 -7.44 -7.76 -2.90
C LEU A 144 -8.46 -6.86 -2.19
N SER A 145 -9.72 -6.83 -2.63
CA SER A 145 -10.77 -6.03 -1.98
C SER A 145 -10.95 -6.29 -0.48
N PRO A 146 -10.69 -7.50 0.08
CA PRO A 146 -10.78 -7.70 1.52
C PRO A 146 -9.70 -6.97 2.35
N TRP A 147 -8.61 -6.50 1.72
CA TRP A 147 -7.67 -5.58 2.35
C TRP A 147 -8.23 -4.16 2.40
N ALA A 148 -8.95 -3.73 1.37
CA ALA A 148 -9.58 -2.41 1.33
C ALA A 148 -10.57 -2.23 2.49
N SER A 149 -11.38 -3.25 2.77
CA SER A 149 -12.31 -3.23 3.92
C SER A 149 -11.61 -3.14 5.29
N ARG A 150 -10.27 -3.24 5.33
CA ARG A 150 -9.43 -3.10 6.52
C ARG A 150 -8.59 -1.83 6.46
N GLY A 151 -8.95 -0.81 5.67
CA GLY A 151 -8.22 0.45 5.66
C GLY A 151 -6.95 0.42 4.80
N VAL A 152 -6.83 -0.54 3.87
CA VAL A 152 -5.72 -0.56 2.89
C VAL A 152 -6.17 0.10 1.59
N LEU A 153 -5.68 1.30 1.33
CA LEU A 153 -5.95 2.00 0.08
C LEU A 153 -5.05 1.46 -1.05
N LEU A 154 -5.65 0.75 -2.01
CA LEU A 154 -4.97 0.18 -3.18
C LEU A 154 -4.99 1.16 -4.36
N LEU A 155 -4.08 2.14 -4.36
CA LEU A 155 -4.11 3.29 -5.26
C LEU A 155 -3.11 3.13 -6.43
N ASN A 156 -3.59 3.18 -7.67
CA ASN A 156 -2.71 3.42 -8.82
C ASN A 156 -2.51 4.92 -9.01
N THR A 157 -1.35 5.34 -9.53
CA THR A 157 -1.12 6.74 -9.91
C THR A 157 -1.82 7.16 -11.19
N LEU A 158 -2.04 6.21 -12.11
CA LEU A 158 -2.94 6.37 -13.25
C LEU A 158 -4.17 5.52 -12.98
N LEU A 159 -5.37 6.10 -13.09
CA LEU A 159 -6.61 5.38 -12.74
C LEU A 159 -7.33 4.82 -13.96
N THR A 160 -6.81 5.05 -15.17
CA THR A 160 -7.33 4.45 -16.41
C THR A 160 -6.20 4.13 -17.38
N VAL A 161 -6.42 3.16 -18.26
CA VAL A 161 -5.49 2.72 -19.30
C VAL A 161 -6.26 2.22 -20.51
N ARG A 162 -5.69 2.35 -21.70
CA ARG A 162 -6.27 1.79 -22.93
C ARG A 162 -5.90 0.31 -23.03
N ALA A 163 -6.83 -0.51 -23.52
CA ALA A 163 -6.61 -1.95 -23.69
C ALA A 163 -5.32 -2.24 -24.47
N GLY A 164 -4.46 -3.09 -23.90
CA GLY A 164 -3.18 -3.50 -24.49
C GLY A 164 -2.09 -2.43 -24.55
N GLN A 165 -2.30 -1.23 -23.99
CA GLN A 165 -1.35 -0.12 -24.08
C GLN A 165 -1.02 0.40 -22.67
N PRO A 166 -0.06 -0.24 -21.95
CA PRO A 166 0.33 0.21 -20.62
C PRO A 166 0.75 1.69 -20.65
N THR A 167 0.38 2.44 -19.61
CA THR A 167 0.67 3.87 -19.45
C THR A 167 0.10 4.80 -20.53
N SER A 168 -0.85 4.35 -21.35
CA SER A 168 -1.41 5.17 -22.45
C SER A 168 -2.05 6.48 -22.02
N HIS A 169 -2.48 6.59 -20.76
CA HIS A 169 -3.12 7.78 -20.18
C HIS A 169 -2.19 8.60 -19.27
N LYS A 170 -0.88 8.35 -19.33
CA LYS A 170 0.12 9.19 -18.65
C LYS A 170 0.08 10.64 -19.16
N ASP A 171 0.47 11.57 -18.31
CA ASP A 171 0.55 13.01 -18.55
C ASP A 171 -0.82 13.66 -18.87
N ARG A 172 -1.93 13.00 -18.49
CA ARG A 172 -3.30 13.45 -18.80
C ARG A 172 -4.04 14.07 -17.64
N GLY A 173 -3.47 14.07 -16.43
CA GLY A 173 -4.08 14.67 -15.23
C GLY A 173 -4.23 13.69 -14.06
N TRP A 174 -4.05 12.39 -14.29
CA TRP A 174 -4.20 11.40 -13.21
C TRP A 174 -3.08 11.49 -12.18
N GLU A 175 -1.90 11.89 -12.62
CA GLU A 175 -0.77 12.14 -11.74
C GLU A 175 -1.12 13.22 -10.72
N GLU A 176 -1.59 14.38 -11.16
CA GLU A 176 -1.98 15.49 -10.29
C GLU A 176 -3.11 15.07 -9.33
N PHE A 177 -4.13 14.36 -9.83
CA PHE A 177 -5.19 13.81 -8.99
C PHE A 177 -4.67 12.85 -7.90
N SER A 178 -3.80 11.90 -8.27
CA SER A 178 -3.24 10.96 -7.30
C SER A 178 -2.21 11.59 -6.37
N ASP A 179 -1.52 12.66 -6.78
CA ASP A 179 -0.69 13.48 -5.90
C ASP A 179 -1.53 14.17 -4.83
N ALA A 180 -2.69 14.72 -5.20
CA ALA A 180 -3.62 15.33 -4.25
C ALA A 180 -4.13 14.30 -3.21
N VAL A 181 -4.44 13.07 -3.63
CA VAL A 181 -4.81 11.97 -2.73
C VAL A 181 -3.68 11.66 -1.74
N VAL A 182 -2.45 11.50 -2.24
CA VAL A 182 -1.29 11.21 -1.38
C VAL A 182 -1.03 12.37 -0.42
N ALA A 183 -1.01 13.60 -0.92
CA ALA A 183 -0.76 14.80 -0.13
C ALA A 183 -1.78 14.97 1.00
N ALA A 184 -3.06 14.65 0.76
CA ALA A 184 -4.09 14.68 1.80
C ALA A 184 -3.87 13.63 2.90
N LEU A 185 -3.23 12.50 2.59
CA LEU A 185 -2.97 11.41 3.54
C LEU A 185 -1.65 11.58 4.32
N VAL A 186 -0.68 12.34 3.81
CA VAL A 186 0.61 12.56 4.49
C VAL A 186 0.46 13.16 5.90
N PRO A 187 -0.37 14.21 6.13
CA PRO A 187 -0.58 14.75 7.49
C PRO A 187 -1.29 13.79 8.44
N ARG A 188 -2.02 12.81 7.91
CA ARG A 188 -2.65 11.75 8.71
C ARG A 188 -1.67 10.71 9.23
N GLY A 189 -0.43 10.73 8.74
CA GLY A 189 0.61 9.83 9.20
C GLY A 189 0.34 8.38 8.82
N VAL A 190 -0.28 8.09 7.68
CA VAL A 190 -0.53 6.69 7.27
C VAL A 190 0.77 5.96 6.89
N ILE A 191 0.70 4.64 6.67
CA ILE A 191 1.86 3.85 6.22
C ILE A 191 1.78 3.66 4.70
N PHE A 192 2.83 4.02 3.95
CA PHE A 192 2.92 3.78 2.51
C PHE A 192 3.84 2.60 2.20
N LEU A 193 3.35 1.66 1.37
CA LEU A 193 4.17 0.62 0.77
C LEU A 193 4.59 1.05 -0.64
N LEU A 194 5.86 1.44 -0.78
CA LEU A 194 6.41 2.03 -1.99
C LEU A 194 7.26 0.99 -2.74
N TRP A 195 6.60 0.25 -3.62
CA TRP A 195 7.24 -0.82 -4.39
C TRP A 195 7.74 -0.33 -5.75
N GLY A 196 9.04 -0.16 -5.88
CA GLY A 196 9.70 0.30 -7.10
C GLY A 196 9.94 1.80 -7.17
N ALA A 197 10.76 2.21 -8.13
CA ALA A 197 11.20 3.60 -8.28
C ALA A 197 10.03 4.56 -8.57
N HIS A 198 9.00 4.07 -9.27
CA HIS A 198 7.82 4.85 -9.59
C HIS A 198 7.08 5.31 -8.31
N ALA A 199 6.71 4.36 -7.44
CA ALA A 199 6.03 4.65 -6.18
C ALA A 199 6.88 5.52 -5.25
N ARG A 200 8.19 5.24 -5.15
CA ARG A 200 9.13 6.07 -4.37
C ARG A 200 9.18 7.51 -4.85
N LYS A 201 9.31 7.73 -6.16
CA LYS A 201 9.36 9.09 -6.73
C LYS A 201 8.05 9.83 -6.48
N LYS A 202 6.90 9.14 -6.63
CA LYS A 202 5.57 9.71 -6.43
C LYS A 202 5.38 10.23 -5.01
N VAL A 203 5.60 9.37 -4.02
CA VAL A 203 5.31 9.71 -2.62
C VAL A 203 6.48 10.44 -1.97
N GLY A 204 7.72 10.08 -2.27
CA GLY A 204 8.90 10.61 -1.59
C GLY A 204 9.08 12.12 -1.71
N GLY A 205 8.65 12.73 -2.83
CA GLY A 205 8.67 14.20 -2.98
C GLY A 205 7.60 14.93 -2.17
N LEU A 206 6.61 14.20 -1.66
CA LEU A 206 5.49 14.72 -0.86
C LEU A 206 5.68 14.47 0.65
N LEU A 207 6.70 13.69 1.03
CA LEU A 207 7.03 13.44 2.42
C LEU A 207 7.83 14.63 2.98
N ASP A 208 7.28 15.26 4.01
CA ASP A 208 7.99 16.21 4.87
C ASP A 208 8.83 15.46 5.92
N ALA A 209 10.00 15.99 6.25
CA ALA A 209 10.86 15.50 7.34
C ALA A 209 10.17 15.50 8.72
N ALA A 210 9.17 16.37 8.94
CA ALA A 210 8.37 16.40 10.16
C ALA A 210 7.13 15.48 10.12
N SER A 211 6.92 14.74 9.02
CA SER A 211 5.75 13.88 8.87
C SER A 211 5.82 12.66 9.79
N THR A 212 4.67 12.30 10.39
CA THR A 212 4.48 11.02 11.09
C THR A 212 4.21 9.86 10.13
N THR A 213 4.21 10.11 8.82
CA THR A 213 4.05 9.11 7.77
C THR A 213 5.25 8.16 7.72
N ILE A 214 4.98 6.87 7.54
CA ILE A 214 6.03 5.86 7.35
C ILE A 214 6.04 5.40 5.91
N ALA A 215 7.20 5.41 5.26
CA ALA A 215 7.41 4.83 3.95
C ALA A 215 8.22 3.54 4.07
N LEU A 216 7.60 2.41 3.72
CA LEU A 216 8.27 1.12 3.58
C LEU A 216 8.60 0.90 2.11
N GLU A 217 9.89 0.93 1.79
CA GLU A 217 10.38 0.90 0.41
C GLU A 217 11.00 -0.45 0.03
N ALA A 218 10.63 -0.96 -1.14
CA ALA A 218 11.25 -2.16 -1.72
C ALA A 218 11.33 -2.04 -3.25
N PRO A 219 12.12 -2.89 -3.93
CA PRO A 219 11.97 -3.13 -5.37
C PRO A 219 10.53 -3.52 -5.73
N HIS A 220 10.16 -3.34 -7.01
CA HIS A 220 8.81 -3.67 -7.48
C HIS A 220 8.58 -5.20 -7.48
N PRO A 221 7.36 -5.70 -7.22
CA PRO A 221 7.02 -7.13 -7.26
C PRO A 221 7.06 -7.79 -8.64
N SER A 222 7.37 -7.05 -9.72
CA SER A 222 7.45 -7.65 -11.05
C SER A 222 8.57 -8.71 -11.13
N PRO A 223 8.45 -9.73 -12.00
CA PRO A 223 9.47 -10.77 -12.14
C PRO A 223 10.90 -10.24 -12.36
N LEU A 224 11.02 -9.07 -12.98
CA LEU A 224 12.31 -8.41 -13.27
C LEU A 224 13.03 -7.89 -12.02
N SER A 225 12.32 -7.61 -10.92
CA SER A 225 12.89 -7.01 -9.71
C SER A 225 12.58 -7.74 -8.42
N ALA A 226 11.65 -8.70 -8.41
CA ALA A 226 11.18 -9.30 -7.18
C ALA A 226 12.31 -9.94 -6.34
N ARG A 227 13.22 -10.65 -7.02
CA ARG A 227 14.41 -11.29 -6.40
C ARG A 227 15.50 -10.31 -5.95
N ARG A 228 15.41 -9.03 -6.32
CA ARG A 228 16.41 -8.00 -5.97
C ARG A 228 16.09 -7.27 -4.66
N GLY A 229 15.14 -7.78 -3.89
CA GLY A 229 14.79 -7.25 -2.56
C GLY A 229 13.30 -7.02 -2.30
N PHE A 230 12.40 -7.34 -3.24
CA PHE A 230 10.96 -7.39 -2.89
C PHE A 230 10.69 -8.62 -2.02
N PHE A 231 11.18 -9.79 -2.46
CA PHE A 231 11.22 -10.97 -1.61
C PHE A 231 12.20 -10.72 -0.46
N GLY A 232 11.76 -10.95 0.78
CA GLY A 232 12.55 -10.59 1.96
C GLY A 232 12.21 -9.23 2.55
N SER A 233 11.35 -8.43 1.91
CA SER A 233 11.06 -7.07 2.36
C SER A 233 10.35 -7.05 3.72
N GLY A 234 9.50 -8.04 3.99
CA GLY A 234 8.77 -8.15 5.26
C GLY A 234 7.79 -6.99 5.50
N HIS A 235 7.27 -6.36 4.44
CA HIS A 235 6.48 -5.14 4.55
C HIS A 235 5.12 -5.33 5.25
N PHE A 236 4.50 -6.51 5.16
CA PHE A 236 3.20 -6.77 5.79
C PHE A 236 3.36 -6.83 7.31
N THR A 237 4.37 -7.55 7.79
CA THR A 237 4.74 -7.58 9.21
C THR A 237 5.18 -6.21 9.71
N LYS A 238 6.06 -5.51 8.98
CA LYS A 238 6.52 -4.16 9.35
C LYS A 238 5.36 -3.16 9.44
N ALA A 239 4.41 -3.20 8.51
CA ALA A 239 3.24 -2.34 8.57
C ALA A 239 2.40 -2.62 9.83
N ASN A 240 2.17 -3.88 10.17
CA ASN A 240 1.43 -4.24 11.39
C ASN A 240 2.16 -3.81 12.66
N ILE A 241 3.48 -3.96 12.73
CA ILE A 241 4.29 -3.46 13.86
C ILE A 241 4.11 -1.94 14.02
N GLU A 242 4.15 -1.18 12.93
CA GLU A 242 3.96 0.27 12.99
C GLU A 242 2.54 0.67 13.40
N LEU A 243 1.53 -0.12 13.01
CA LEU A 243 0.15 0.08 13.51
C LEU A 243 0.05 -0.19 15.01
N GLU A 244 0.62 -1.29 15.50
CA GLU A 244 0.61 -1.63 16.93
C GLU A 244 1.33 -0.60 17.80
N LYS A 245 2.47 -0.08 17.34
CA LYS A 245 3.19 1.03 18.00
C LYS A 245 2.34 2.29 18.16
N ARG A 246 1.33 2.46 17.30
CA ARG A 246 0.38 3.58 17.31
C ARG A 246 -0.94 3.22 17.98
N HIS A 247 -1.02 2.06 18.62
CA HIS A 247 -2.23 1.53 19.24
C HIS A 247 -3.39 1.36 18.23
N LEU A 248 -3.06 1.11 16.97
CA LEU A 248 -4.02 0.78 15.92
C LEU A 248 -4.05 -0.74 15.73
N GLU A 249 -5.23 -1.26 15.39
CA GLU A 249 -5.38 -2.68 15.09
C GLU A 249 -4.54 -3.06 13.85
N PRO A 250 -3.80 -4.19 13.88
CA PRO A 250 -3.09 -4.73 12.73
C PRO A 250 -4.01 -5.01 11.53
N ILE A 251 -3.46 -4.99 10.33
CA ILE A 251 -4.18 -5.49 9.16
C ILE A 251 -4.11 -7.02 9.17
N ASP A 252 -5.27 -7.67 9.14
CA ASP A 252 -5.34 -9.07 8.77
C ASP A 252 -5.20 -9.22 7.25
N TRP A 253 -3.94 -9.36 6.81
CA TRP A 253 -3.58 -9.52 5.41
C TRP A 253 -3.95 -10.89 4.82
N ALA A 254 -4.26 -11.89 5.66
CA ALA A 254 -4.57 -13.24 5.20
C ALA A 254 -6.03 -13.37 4.74
N THR A 255 -6.94 -12.53 5.25
CA THR A 255 -8.34 -12.53 4.82
C THR A 255 -8.48 -12.28 3.32
N GLY A 256 -9.32 -13.07 2.65
CA GLY A 256 -9.66 -12.89 1.24
C GLY A 256 -8.66 -13.49 0.26
N VAL A 257 -7.42 -13.65 0.70
CA VAL A 257 -6.34 -14.27 -0.08
C VAL A 257 -6.32 -15.79 0.12
N LEU A 258 -6.71 -16.27 1.30
CA LEU A 258 -6.87 -17.69 1.57
C LEU A 258 -8.30 -18.14 1.22
N ARG A 259 -8.51 -18.74 0.05
CA ARG A 259 -9.77 -19.50 -0.16
C ARG A 259 -9.71 -20.77 0.70
N PRO A 260 -10.82 -21.21 1.33
CA PRO A 260 -10.83 -22.53 1.96
C PRO A 260 -10.51 -23.59 0.90
N SER A 261 -9.62 -24.54 1.23
CA SER A 261 -9.26 -25.62 0.32
C SER A 261 -10.50 -26.47 -0.01
N PRO A 262 -10.69 -26.93 -1.28
CA PRO A 262 -11.86 -27.71 -1.67
C PRO A 262 -12.01 -29.06 -0.93
N GLN A 263 -11.03 -29.49 -0.14
CA GLN A 263 -11.06 -30.75 0.61
C GLN A 263 -11.82 -30.66 1.95
N ASN A 264 -12.29 -29.49 2.37
CA ASN A 264 -13.08 -29.33 3.61
C ASN A 264 -14.53 -28.88 3.35
N ALA A 265 -15.03 -29.01 2.12
CA ALA A 265 -16.47 -28.88 1.84
C ALA A 265 -17.15 -30.24 2.02
N THR A 266 -17.25 -30.69 3.26
CA THR A 266 -18.24 -31.72 3.64
C THR A 266 -19.16 -31.09 4.67
N ASP A 267 -20.39 -30.90 4.21
CA ASP A 267 -21.68 -30.80 4.92
C ASP A 267 -21.80 -29.94 6.18
N ASP A 268 -22.92 -29.20 6.18
CA ASP A 268 -23.49 -28.46 7.29
C ASP A 268 -23.54 -29.27 8.60
N ASP A 269 -23.58 -28.51 9.70
CA ASP A 269 -23.81 -28.93 11.10
C ASP A 269 -22.61 -29.46 11.90
N ASP A 270 -21.68 -28.56 12.27
CA ASP A 270 -21.09 -28.57 13.63
C ASP A 270 -20.39 -27.23 13.97
N VAL A 271 -21.19 -26.16 14.05
CA VAL A 271 -20.78 -24.88 14.65
C VAL A 271 -20.99 -24.95 16.16
N ALA A 272 -20.06 -25.58 16.87
CA ALA A 272 -19.76 -25.25 18.27
C ALA A 272 -18.54 -26.03 18.77
N LYS A 273 -17.53 -25.30 19.26
CA LYS A 273 -16.38 -25.77 20.05
C LYS A 273 -15.21 -26.36 19.25
N GLY A 274 -14.48 -25.46 18.60
CA GLY A 274 -13.14 -25.72 18.10
C GLY A 274 -12.42 -24.43 17.76
N GLY A 275 -12.46 -23.44 18.65
CA GLY A 275 -11.72 -22.20 18.46
C GLY A 275 -10.24 -22.52 18.36
N ILE A 276 -9.66 -22.36 17.17
CA ILE A 276 -8.22 -22.17 17.03
C ILE A 276 -7.92 -20.91 17.84
N GLN A 277 -7.33 -21.05 19.02
CA GLN A 277 -6.75 -19.93 19.74
C GLN A 277 -5.59 -19.42 18.88
N VAL A 278 -5.87 -18.39 18.09
CA VAL A 278 -4.83 -17.59 17.45
C VAL A 278 -4.08 -16.89 18.57
N PRO A 279 -2.75 -17.03 18.68
CA PRO A 279 -1.98 -16.35 19.72
C PRO A 279 -2.27 -14.85 19.68
N SER A 280 -2.49 -14.25 20.86
CA SER A 280 -2.60 -12.81 21.00
C SER A 280 -1.24 -12.18 20.73
N GLY A 281 -1.07 -11.55 19.56
CA GLY A 281 0.12 -10.79 19.19
C GLY A 281 0.59 -11.05 17.75
N THR A 282 1.04 -10.00 17.05
CA THR A 282 1.68 -10.14 15.74
C THR A 282 2.96 -10.98 15.88
N LEU A 283 3.01 -12.13 15.21
CA LEU A 283 4.24 -12.92 15.10
C LEU A 283 5.20 -12.22 14.13
N VAL A 284 6.42 -12.00 14.58
CA VAL A 284 7.49 -11.37 13.82
C VAL A 284 8.45 -12.44 13.33
N ARG A 285 8.72 -12.40 12.03
CA ARG A 285 9.77 -13.18 11.39
C ARG A 285 11.12 -12.48 11.51
N ILE A 286 12.13 -13.20 12.02
CA ILE A 286 13.50 -12.70 12.15
C ILE A 286 14.45 -13.61 11.38
N ASP A 287 15.09 -13.05 10.35
CA ASP A 287 16.06 -13.74 9.51
C ASP A 287 17.43 -13.82 10.20
N LEU A 288 18.16 -14.91 9.95
CA LEU A 288 19.41 -15.30 10.58
C LEU A 288 20.51 -15.48 9.51
N ASN A 289 21.69 -14.93 9.76
CA ASN A 289 22.91 -15.19 9.01
C ASN A 289 23.61 -16.49 9.51
N CYS A 290 22.86 -17.60 9.50
CA CYS A 290 23.38 -18.90 9.93
C CYS A 290 24.10 -19.61 8.77
N PRO A 291 25.41 -19.91 8.89
CA PRO A 291 26.14 -20.63 7.86
C PRO A 291 25.66 -22.08 7.76
N TYR A 292 25.78 -22.68 6.56
CA TYR A 292 25.32 -24.05 6.31
C TYR A 292 25.93 -25.10 7.25
N SER A 293 27.18 -24.88 7.72
CA SER A 293 27.86 -25.75 8.69
C SER A 293 27.17 -25.83 10.05
N GLU A 294 26.39 -24.81 10.41
CA GLU A 294 25.73 -24.68 11.72
C GLU A 294 24.21 -24.94 11.66
N LYS A 295 23.73 -25.47 10.53
CA LYS A 295 22.29 -25.68 10.28
C LYS A 295 21.61 -26.58 11.32
N GLU A 296 22.30 -27.60 11.84
CA GLU A 296 21.69 -28.56 12.77
C GLU A 296 21.50 -27.93 14.15
N ASP A 297 22.46 -27.09 14.60
CA ASP A 297 22.31 -26.28 15.82
C ASP A 297 21.14 -25.29 15.69
N ALA A 298 21.01 -24.64 14.53
CA ALA A 298 19.93 -23.68 14.29
C ALA A 298 18.56 -24.36 14.31
N LYS A 299 18.43 -25.51 13.62
CA LYS A 299 17.22 -26.34 13.67
C LYS A 299 16.89 -26.80 15.09
N ALA A 300 17.87 -27.25 15.85
CA ALA A 300 17.68 -27.71 17.23
C ALA A 300 17.13 -26.60 18.14
N LYS A 301 17.43 -25.34 17.82
CA LYS A 301 16.91 -24.15 18.50
C LYS A 301 15.53 -23.68 17.99
N GLY A 302 14.95 -24.37 17.00
CA GLY A 302 13.66 -24.04 16.41
C GLY A 302 13.73 -23.14 15.16
N ALA A 303 14.92 -22.89 14.61
CA ALA A 303 15.04 -22.14 13.36
C ALA A 303 14.49 -22.95 12.17
N ARG A 304 13.95 -22.22 11.20
CA ARG A 304 13.36 -22.73 9.96
C ARG A 304 14.14 -22.21 8.76
N TRP A 305 14.14 -22.96 7.66
CA TRP A 305 14.80 -22.56 6.42
C TRP A 305 13.79 -21.93 5.46
N ASP A 306 14.15 -20.79 4.87
CA ASP A 306 13.38 -20.15 3.82
C ASP A 306 14.01 -20.41 2.44
N PRO A 307 13.34 -21.17 1.56
CA PRO A 307 13.88 -21.48 0.24
C PRO A 307 13.79 -20.33 -0.77
N ILE A 308 12.97 -19.30 -0.52
CA ILE A 308 12.75 -18.16 -1.42
C ILE A 308 13.93 -17.20 -1.33
N VAL A 309 14.29 -16.79 -0.12
CA VAL A 309 15.43 -15.89 0.13
C VAL A 309 16.70 -16.62 0.55
N LYS A 310 16.63 -17.95 0.73
CA LYS A 310 17.75 -18.82 1.11
C LYS A 310 18.40 -18.39 2.42
N THR A 311 17.58 -18.23 3.46
CA THR A 311 18.03 -17.80 4.77
C THR A 311 17.36 -18.58 5.89
N TRP A 312 18.03 -18.71 7.03
CA TRP A 312 17.43 -19.27 8.25
C TRP A 312 16.59 -18.21 8.96
N TYR A 313 15.53 -18.60 9.66
CA TYR A 313 14.70 -17.65 10.41
C TYR A 313 14.07 -18.29 11.64
N PHE A 314 13.58 -17.45 12.57
CA PHE A 314 12.67 -17.88 13.63
C PHE A 314 11.47 -16.95 13.73
N LEU A 315 10.45 -17.39 14.46
CA LEU A 315 9.23 -16.62 14.75
C LEU A 315 9.16 -16.33 16.25
N ALA A 316 8.80 -15.12 16.61
CA ALA A 316 8.55 -14.70 18.00
C ALA A 316 7.44 -13.65 18.02
N SER A 317 6.67 -13.56 19.11
CA SER A 317 5.78 -12.39 19.28
C SER A 317 6.61 -11.12 19.44
N VAL A 318 6.04 -9.94 19.14
CA VAL A 318 6.72 -8.64 19.32
C VAL A 318 7.36 -8.50 20.72
N GLU A 319 6.67 -8.98 21.74
CA GLU A 319 7.10 -8.93 23.15
C GLU A 319 8.24 -9.91 23.46
N GLU A 320 8.26 -11.06 22.80
CA GLU A 320 9.28 -12.10 22.98
C GLU A 320 10.55 -11.86 22.14
N VAL A 321 10.49 -10.95 21.15
CA VAL A 321 11.63 -10.66 20.26
C VAL A 321 12.95 -10.45 21.03
N PRO A 322 13.03 -9.60 22.08
CA PRO A 322 14.29 -9.37 22.78
C PRO A 322 14.87 -10.66 23.39
N THR A 323 14.04 -11.49 24.00
CA THR A 323 14.45 -12.76 24.61
C THR A 323 14.84 -13.79 23.57
N ALA A 324 14.04 -13.92 22.50
CA ALA A 324 14.31 -14.86 21.41
C ALA A 324 15.59 -14.48 20.64
N GLN A 325 15.88 -13.19 20.47
CA GLN A 325 17.12 -12.70 19.87
C GLN A 325 18.36 -13.15 20.65
N LEU A 326 18.33 -13.15 21.99
CA LEU A 326 19.44 -13.68 22.80
C LEU A 326 19.70 -15.17 22.52
N HIS A 327 18.64 -15.94 22.26
CA HIS A 327 18.75 -17.37 21.98
C HIS A 327 19.44 -17.68 20.64
N PHE A 328 19.34 -16.75 19.68
CA PHE A 328 19.91 -16.83 18.33
C PHE A 328 21.06 -15.82 18.08
N ALA A 329 21.58 -15.16 19.12
CA ALA A 329 22.47 -14.00 19.01
C ALA A 329 23.67 -14.20 18.06
N ARG A 330 24.24 -15.42 18.02
CA ARG A 330 25.36 -15.77 17.14
C ARG A 330 25.06 -15.71 15.63
N TRP A 331 23.79 -15.78 15.23
CA TRP A 331 23.37 -15.72 13.83
C TRP A 331 22.52 -14.51 13.52
N LEU A 332 22.33 -13.57 14.44
CA LEU A 332 21.63 -12.34 14.09
C LEU A 332 22.48 -11.55 13.09
N PRO A 333 21.87 -10.99 12.04
CA PRO A 333 22.59 -10.08 11.15
C PRO A 333 23.16 -8.93 11.97
N PRO A 334 24.36 -8.41 11.63
CA PRO A 334 24.91 -7.24 12.31
C PRO A 334 23.90 -6.10 12.22
N THR A 335 23.46 -5.58 13.36
CA THR A 335 22.45 -4.53 13.45
C THR A 335 22.94 -3.31 12.66
N THR A 336 22.37 -3.05 11.48
CA THR A 336 22.42 -1.70 10.90
C THR A 336 21.43 -0.86 11.68
N MET A 337 21.89 -0.31 12.81
CA MET A 337 21.17 0.71 13.55
C MET A 337 20.89 1.89 12.60
N PRO A 338 19.65 2.41 12.49
CA PRO A 338 19.46 3.78 12.02
C PRO A 338 20.17 4.76 12.98
N PRO A 339 20.67 5.91 12.51
CA PRO A 339 21.46 6.83 13.33
C PRO A 339 20.63 7.36 14.52
N ASP A 340 21.15 7.06 15.71
CA ASP A 340 20.97 7.64 17.04
C ASP A 340 19.58 8.13 17.50
N LEU A 341 19.06 7.46 18.54
CA LEU A 341 18.23 8.10 19.56
C LEU A 341 19.14 8.91 20.50
N PRO A 342 18.75 10.13 20.91
CA PRO A 342 19.57 10.96 21.79
C PRO A 342 19.61 10.35 23.19
N SER A 343 20.83 10.15 23.70
CA SER A 343 21.06 9.80 25.10
C SER A 343 20.68 10.99 25.99
N SER A 344 19.74 10.76 26.90
CA SER A 344 19.41 11.70 27.97
C SER A 344 19.98 11.21 29.30
N SER A 345 21.00 11.92 29.79
CA SER A 345 21.38 12.15 31.20
C SER A 345 22.84 12.61 31.18
N SER A 346 23.32 13.65 31.86
CA SER A 346 22.80 14.38 33.00
C SER A 346 23.56 15.70 33.14
N SER A 347 22.85 16.69 33.67
CA SER A 347 23.33 17.97 34.18
C SER A 347 24.61 17.93 35.03
N SER A 348 25.50 18.89 34.80
CA SER A 348 26.08 19.67 35.90
C SER A 348 26.42 21.09 35.41
N SER A 349 25.98 22.06 36.20
CA SER A 349 26.01 23.50 35.91
C SER A 349 27.26 24.19 36.45
N ARG A 350 27.69 25.25 35.74
CA ARG A 350 28.38 26.48 36.19
C ARG A 350 29.75 26.33 36.88
N PHE A 351 30.77 27.00 36.33
CA PHE A 351 31.19 28.35 36.76
C PHE A 351 32.38 28.82 35.89
N ASP A 352 32.24 30.03 35.33
CA ASP A 352 33.34 30.85 34.81
C ASP A 352 34.22 31.34 35.97
N GLU A 353 35.55 31.43 35.79
CA GLU A 353 36.34 32.65 36.08
C GLU A 353 37.85 32.52 35.78
N GLU A 354 38.40 33.65 35.37
CA GLU A 354 39.75 33.96 34.93
C GLU A 354 40.86 33.97 36.03
N LYS A 355 42.10 33.71 35.57
CA LYS A 355 43.39 34.40 35.88
C LYS A 355 44.10 34.32 37.25
N TRP A 356 45.42 34.00 37.11
CA TRP A 356 46.65 34.56 37.75
C TRP A 356 47.32 33.78 38.93
N PRO A 357 48.65 33.89 39.20
CA PRO A 357 49.86 33.74 38.35
C PRO A 357 51.01 32.84 38.90
N ALA A 358 51.99 32.62 38.01
CA ALA A 358 53.47 32.48 38.12
C ALA A 358 54.25 32.08 39.42
N SER A 359 55.10 31.04 39.22
CA SER A 359 56.55 30.89 39.61
C SER A 359 56.92 30.72 41.09
N PRO A 360 58.06 30.06 41.48
CA PRO A 360 59.38 30.09 40.80
C PRO A 360 60.26 28.78 40.73
N SER A 361 61.14 28.74 39.71
CA SER A 361 62.62 28.49 39.75
C SER A 361 63.18 27.18 40.36
N GLN A 362 63.92 26.29 39.67
CA GLN A 362 65.36 26.30 39.24
C GLN A 362 65.87 24.81 39.34
N PRO A 363 67.10 24.40 38.92
CA PRO A 363 67.82 24.67 37.65
C PRO A 363 68.70 23.48 37.13
N ARG A 364 69.41 23.73 35.99
CA ARG A 364 70.67 23.11 35.47
C ARG A 364 70.58 21.67 34.92
N GLU A 365 71.25 21.27 33.84
CA GLU A 365 72.41 21.79 33.09
C GLU A 365 72.15 21.96 31.59
#